data_AF-A0A6J5JEJ2-F1
#
_entry.id   AF-A0A6J5JEJ2-F1
#
_cell.length_a   1.000
_cell.length_b   1.000
_cell.length_c   1.000
_cell.angle_alpha   90.00
_cell.angle_beta   90.00
_cell.angle_gamma   90.00
#
_symmetry.space_group_name_H-M   'P 1'
#
loop_
_entity.id
_entity.type
_entity.pdbx_description
1 polymer ?
#
loop_
_entity_poly.entity_id
_entity_poly.type
_entity_poly.pdbx_seq_one_letter_code
_entity_poly.pdbx_strand_id
1 'polypeptide(L)' 'MSAQDILRALQGGLIQQDRLLKVDTPLGPDVLLPQRAAGLSQIGRHYDFTLDVLSTRSDQAEDPDSRRQQRSTTG' A
#
# COMPACT_ATOMS: atom_id res chain seq x y z
N MET A 1 5.66 20.94 6.47
CA MET A 1 5.76 19.46 6.47
C MET A 1 6.11 19.04 5.05
N SER A 2 7.12 18.20 4.88
CA SER A 2 7.47 17.65 3.56
C SER A 2 6.61 16.41 3.25
N ALA A 3 6.49 16.05 1.97
CA ALA A 3 5.80 14.81 1.57
C ALA A 3 6.43 13.55 2.20
N GLN A 4 7.72 13.58 2.50
CA GLN A 4 8.45 12.50 3.15
C GLN A 4 8.06 12.36 4.63
N ASP A 5 7.79 13.48 5.32
CA ASP A 5 7.31 13.46 6.71
C ASP A 5 5.91 12.84 6.79
N ILE A 6 5.06 13.14 5.80
CA ILE A 6 3.71 12.57 5.68
C ILE A 6 3.81 11.07 5.40
N LEU A 7 4.67 10.66 4.46
CA LEU A 7 4.87 9.24 4.15
C LEU A 7 5.37 8.45 5.36
N ARG A 8 6.33 9.00 6.13
CA ARG A 8 6.83 8.38 7.36
C ARG A 8 5.76 8.30 8.45
N ALA A 9 4.95 9.35 8.62
CA ALA A 9 3.87 9.36 9.59
C ALA A 9 2.72 8.40 9.22
N LEU A 10 2.48 8.19 7.92
CA LEU A 10 1.61 7.14 7.42
C LEU A 10 2.23 5.77 7.71
N GLN A 11 3.45 5.48 7.25
CA GLN A 11 4.11 4.18 7.45
C GLN A 11 4.27 3.78 8.93
N GLY A 12 4.47 4.76 9.83
CA GLY A 12 4.59 4.54 11.27
C GLY A 12 3.26 4.40 12.02
N GLY A 13 2.11 4.36 11.34
CA GLY A 13 0.79 4.16 11.96
C GLY A 13 0.25 5.36 12.76
N LEU A 14 0.97 6.49 12.79
CA LEU A 14 0.60 7.68 13.58
C LEU A 14 -0.64 8.41 13.03
N ILE A 15 -0.84 8.42 11.70
CA ILE A 15 -1.98 9.10 11.04
C ILE A 15 -3.15 8.12 10.78
N GLN A 16 -3.00 6.86 11.18
CA GLN A 16 -3.86 5.75 10.75
C GLN A 16 -4.91 5.32 11.80
N GLN A 17 -5.04 6.05 12.90
CA GLN A 17 -5.76 5.64 14.11
C GLN A 17 -7.29 5.79 13.99
N ASP A 18 -7.73 6.88 13.34
CA ASP A 18 -9.16 7.27 13.21
C ASP A 18 -9.80 6.89 11.87
N ARG A 19 -9.31 5.82 11.22
CA ARG A 19 -9.87 5.41 9.92
C ARG A 19 -11.26 4.81 10.06
N LEU A 20 -12.18 5.30 9.23
CA LEU A 20 -13.55 4.78 9.10
C LEU A 20 -13.59 3.37 8.50
N LEU A 21 -12.62 3.03 7.67
CA LEU A 21 -12.48 1.71 7.05
C LEU A 21 -11.07 1.17 7.33
N LYS A 22 -11.01 -0.08 7.79
CA LYS A 22 -9.77 -0.80 8.06
C LYS A 22 -9.81 -2.12 7.30
N VAL A 23 -8.68 -2.50 6.72
CA VAL A 23 -8.52 -3.81 6.07
C VAL A 23 -7.57 -4.65 6.90
N ASP A 24 -8.04 -5.81 7.34
CA ASP A 24 -7.22 -6.79 8.04
C ASP A 24 -6.81 -7.86 7.04
N THR A 25 -5.50 -8.00 6.83
CA THR A 25 -4.95 -8.93 5.85
C THR A 25 -3.70 -9.61 6.41
N PRO A 26 -3.35 -10.81 5.93
CA PRO A 26 -2.12 -11.50 6.34
C PRO A 26 -0.82 -10.75 6.02
N LEU A 27 -0.88 -9.67 5.22
CA LEU A 27 0.29 -8.84 4.91
C LEU A 27 0.79 -8.04 6.13
N GLY A 28 -0.02 -7.94 7.18
CA GLY A 28 0.25 -7.18 8.39
C GLY A 28 -0.54 -5.86 8.43
N PRO A 29 -0.53 -5.19 9.60
CA PRO A 29 -1.23 -3.93 9.77
C PRO A 29 -0.66 -2.85 8.86
N ASP A 30 -1.53 -1.95 8.36
CA ASP A 30 -1.14 -0.71 7.69
C ASP A 30 -0.32 -0.87 6.40
N VAL A 31 -0.25 -2.09 5.86
CA VAL A 31 0.41 -2.38 4.57
C VAL A 31 -0.45 -1.95 3.39
N LEU A 32 -1.77 -2.20 3.47
CA LEU A 32 -2.75 -1.76 2.49
C LEU A 32 -3.66 -0.71 3.13
N LEU A 33 -3.68 0.49 2.55
CA LEU A 33 -4.53 1.58 2.98
C LEU A 33 -5.80 1.59 2.14
N PRO A 34 -6.98 1.30 2.72
CA PRO A 34 -8.23 1.31 1.97
C PRO A 34 -8.63 2.74 1.61
N GLN A 35 -8.90 2.97 0.32
CA GLN A 35 -9.42 4.25 -0.18
C GLN A 35 -10.93 4.20 -0.38
N ARG A 36 -11.45 3.07 -0.87
CA ARG A 36 -12.87 2.87 -1.16
C ARG A 36 -13.23 1.39 -1.12
N ALA A 37 -14.40 1.09 -0.56
CA ALA A 37 -15.04 -0.23 -0.66
C ALA A 37 -16.43 -0.06 -1.29
N ALA A 38 -16.76 -0.89 -2.26
CA ALA A 38 -18.09 -0.98 -2.83
C ALA A 38 -18.47 -2.44 -3.01
N GLY A 39 -19.71 -2.80 -2.69
CA GLY A 39 -20.13 -4.18 -2.82
C GLY A 39 -21.63 -4.38 -2.81
N LEU A 40 -22.03 -5.57 -3.20
CA LEU A 40 -23.41 -6.04 -3.15
C LEU A 40 -23.49 -7.23 -2.20
N SER A 41 -24.49 -7.22 -1.33
CA SER A 41 -24.77 -8.32 -0.42
C SER A 41 -26.26 -8.62 -0.43
N GLN A 42 -26.60 -9.89 -0.59
CA GLN A 42 -27.98 -10.38 -0.52
C GLN A 42 -28.08 -11.50 0.50
N ILE A 43 -29.09 -11.42 1.36
CA ILE A 43 -29.34 -12.42 2.40
C ILE A 43 -29.53 -13.80 1.75
N GLY A 44 -28.80 -14.81 2.23
CA GLY A 44 -28.87 -16.19 1.73
C GLY A 44 -28.21 -16.40 0.35
N ARG A 45 -27.33 -15.49 -0.06
CA ARG A 45 -26.55 -15.56 -1.31
C ARG A 45 -25.09 -15.15 -1.03
N HIS A 46 -24.26 -15.24 -2.07
CA HIS A 46 -22.91 -14.71 -2.03
C HIS A 46 -22.92 -13.18 -1.91
N TYR A 47 -21.83 -12.67 -1.36
CA TYR A 47 -21.52 -11.25 -1.30
C TYR A 47 -20.28 -10.99 -2.14
N ASP A 48 -20.26 -9.84 -2.80
CA ASP A 48 -19.14 -9.39 -3.63
C ASP A 48 -18.76 -7.98 -3.23
N PHE A 49 -17.47 -7.77 -2.96
CA PHE A 49 -16.90 -6.46 -2.66
C PHE A 49 -15.66 -6.21 -3.51
N THR A 50 -15.59 -5.00 -4.06
CA THR A 50 -14.39 -4.44 -4.67
C THR A 50 -13.77 -3.45 -3.69
N LEU A 51 -12.46 -3.59 -3.46
CA LEU A 51 -11.70 -2.74 -2.57
C LEU A 51 -10.56 -2.07 -3.34
N ASP A 52 -10.56 -0.74 -3.36
CA ASP A 52 -9.46 0.08 -3.87
C ASP A 52 -8.47 0.35 -2.73
N VAL A 53 -7.22 -0.09 -2.87
CA VAL A 53 -6.17 0.01 -1.84
C VAL A 53 -4.88 0.62 -2.37
N LEU A 54 -4.16 1.31 -1.50
CA LEU A 54 -2.81 1.80 -1.75
C LEU A 54 -1.80 1.02 -0.90
N SER A 55 -0.70 0.60 -1.51
CA SER A 55 0.41 -0.03 -0.78
C SER A 55 1.29 1.04 -0.13
N THR A 56 1.62 0.86 1.14
CA THR A 56 2.65 1.67 1.83
C THR A 56 4.07 1.17 1.56
N ARG A 57 4.20 -0.04 0.99
CA ARG A 57 5.46 -0.60 0.52
C ARG A 57 5.71 -0.11 -0.89
N SER A 58 6.86 0.53 -1.09
CA SER A 58 7.45 0.71 -2.41
C SER A 58 8.30 -0.51 -2.71
N ASP A 59 7.75 -1.52 -3.38
CA ASP A 59 8.59 -2.37 -4.20
C ASP A 59 9.01 -1.51 -5.40
N GLN A 60 10.09 -0.74 -5.23
CA GLN A 60 10.77 -0.25 -6.42
C GLN A 60 11.17 -1.51 -7.18
N ALA A 61 10.41 -1.86 -8.22
CA ALA A 61 10.89 -2.76 -9.24
C ALA A 61 12.26 -2.21 -9.62
N GLU A 62 13.33 -2.91 -9.24
CA GLU A 62 14.67 -2.46 -9.59
C GLU A 62 14.65 -2.21 -11.08
N ASP A 63 14.90 -0.96 -11.48
CA ASP A 63 15.04 -0.63 -12.88
C ASP A 63 16.12 -1.56 -13.45
N PRO A 64 15.80 -2.45 -14.40
CA PRO A 64 16.72 -3.45 -14.91
C PRO A 64 17.99 -2.83 -15.52
N ASP A 65 17.96 -1.53 -15.87
CA ASP A 65 19.12 -0.80 -16.38
C ASP A 65 20.12 -0.34 -15.30
N SER A 66 19.75 -0.42 -14.02
CA SER A 66 20.62 -0.04 -12.89
C SER A 66 21.86 -0.94 -12.76
N ARG A 67 21.75 -2.22 -13.17
CA ARG A 67 22.86 -3.20 -13.10
C ARG A 67 23.87 -3.04 -14.23
N ARG A 68 23.50 -2.45 -15.37
CA ARG A 68 24.43 -2.22 -16.49
C ARG A 68 25.42 -1.09 -16.18
N GLN A 69 24.98 -0.07 -15.45
CA GLN A 69 25.80 1.12 -15.20
C GLN A 69 26.89 0.88 -14.14
N GLN A 70 26.70 -0.08 -13.22
CA GLN A 70 27.72 -0.43 -12.22
C GLN A 70 28.90 -1.24 -12.77
N ARG A 71 28.77 -1.89 -13.94
CA ARG A 71 29.88 -2.67 -14.54
C ARG A 71 30.84 -1.83 -15.39
N SER A 72 30.54 -0.54 -15.63
CA SER A 72 31.37 0.34 -16.46
C SER A 72 32.33 1.26 -15.70
N THR A 73 32.37 1.20 -14.36
CA THR A 73 33.30 2.01 -13.54
C THR A 73 34.52 1.22 -13.03
N THR A 74 34.79 0.04 -13.59
CA THR A 74 36.07 -0.66 -13.43
C THR A 74 36.62 -0.95 -14.83
N GLY A 75 37.37 0.03 -15.36
CA GLY A 75 38.04 -0.01 -16.65
C GLY A 75 38.93 1.20 -16.78
#